data_AF-A0A7S1LW94-F1
#
_entry.id   AF-A0A7S1LW94-F1
#
_cell.length_a   1.000
_cell.length_b   1.000
_cell.length_c   1.000
_cell.angle_alpha   90.00
_cell.angle_beta   90.00
_cell.angle_gamma   90.00
#
_symmetry.space_group_name_H-M   'P 1'
#
loop_
_entity.id
_entity.type
_entity.pdbx_description
1 polymer ?
#
loop_
_entity_poly.entity_id
_entity_poly.type
_entity_poly.pdbx_seq_one_letter_code
_entity_poly.pdbx_strand_id
1 'polypeptide(L)'
;ELCRVGEMIKVACREQHPVNHPEIDYPGCDILVFTEGRRREGGAVHARNTVIMSNGVLDWDRPATWTGMIDRSPCGTGTCAVMASLYMRGELQLGEDFVHEGIVGTRFIGRLTEEVVVGAGSPGGGIKAVVPTISGRAWVTQHCEVVCDPSDPFPEGYTVGDIWSAAA
;
A
#
# COMPACT_ATOMS: atom_id res chain seq x y z
N GLU A 1 -15.45 7.85 -0.77
CA GLU A 1 -14.91 7.86 -2.15
C GLU A 1 -13.54 7.21 -2.35
N LEU A 2 -12.42 7.71 -1.81
CA LEU A 2 -11.09 7.13 -2.10
C LEU A 2 -10.98 5.64 -1.78
N CYS A 3 -11.48 5.17 -0.63
CA CYS A 3 -11.52 3.74 -0.32
C CYS A 3 -12.33 2.93 -1.34
N ARG A 4 -13.53 3.41 -1.68
CA ARG A 4 -14.45 2.75 -2.60
C ARG A 4 -13.82 2.58 -3.97
N VAL A 5 -13.37 3.68 -4.55
CA VAL A 5 -12.73 3.70 -5.87
C VAL A 5 -11.43 2.90 -5.83
N GLY A 6 -10.64 3.02 -4.76
CA GLY A 6 -9.37 2.33 -4.66
C GLY A 6 -9.49 0.81 -4.59
N GLU A 7 -10.47 0.31 -3.84
CA GLU A 7 -10.75 -1.13 -3.79
C GLU A 7 -11.24 -1.64 -5.15
N MET A 8 -12.16 -0.91 -5.80
CA MET A 8 -12.64 -1.26 -7.14
C MET A 8 -11.51 -1.33 -8.16
N ILE A 9 -10.63 -0.32 -8.22
CA ILE A 9 -9.47 -0.31 -9.13
C ILE A 9 -8.57 -1.50 -8.87
N LYS A 10 -8.31 -1.81 -7.60
CA LYS A 10 -7.42 -2.89 -7.22
C LYS A 10 -7.96 -4.26 -7.65
N VAL A 11 -9.24 -4.52 -7.39
CA VAL A 11 -9.89 -5.78 -7.78
C VAL A 11 -9.94 -5.89 -9.31
N ALA A 12 -10.34 -4.82 -10.00
CA ALA A 12 -10.32 -4.78 -11.47
C ALA A 12 -8.91 -5.04 -12.03
N CYS A 13 -7.86 -4.50 -11.40
CA CYS A 13 -6.47 -4.74 -11.82
C CYS A 13 -6.09 -6.23 -11.70
N ARG A 14 -6.46 -6.91 -10.61
CA ARG A 14 -6.19 -8.35 -10.46
C ARG A 14 -6.92 -9.19 -11.49
N GLU A 15 -8.17 -8.85 -11.79
CA GLU A 15 -9.02 -9.58 -12.73
C GLU A 15 -8.54 -9.39 -14.18
N GLN A 16 -8.17 -8.17 -14.56
CA GLN A 16 -7.84 -7.81 -15.94
C GLN A 16 -6.33 -7.94 -16.24
N HIS A 17 -5.49 -7.77 -15.24
CA HIS A 17 -4.03 -7.76 -15.33
C HIS A 17 -3.41 -8.58 -14.19
N PRO A 18 -3.61 -9.91 -14.18
CA PRO A 18 -3.02 -10.76 -13.16
C PRO A 18 -1.49 -10.66 -13.21
N VAL A 19 -0.89 -10.35 -12.07
CA VAL A 19 0.56 -10.32 -11.87
C VAL A 19 0.93 -11.29 -10.74
N ASN A 20 2.08 -11.94 -10.87
CA ASN A 20 2.61 -12.79 -9.82
C ASN A 20 4.08 -12.45 -9.58
N HIS A 21 4.53 -12.60 -8.33
CA HIS A 21 5.94 -12.47 -8.03
C HIS A 21 6.72 -13.62 -8.71
N PRO A 22 7.92 -13.37 -9.29
CA PRO A 22 8.63 -14.38 -10.07
C PRO A 22 9.17 -15.56 -9.23
N GLU A 23 9.31 -15.40 -7.92
CA GLU A 23 9.90 -16.41 -7.01
C GLU A 23 8.96 -16.94 -5.92
N ILE A 24 7.88 -16.22 -5.61
CA ILE A 24 6.95 -16.62 -4.54
C ILE A 24 5.53 -16.58 -5.08
N ASP A 25 4.69 -17.48 -4.55
CA ASP A 25 3.26 -17.48 -4.86
C ASP A 25 2.58 -16.35 -4.09
N TYR A 26 2.56 -15.16 -4.71
CA TYR A 26 2.01 -13.94 -4.14
C TYR A 26 1.12 -13.27 -5.18
N PRO A 27 -0.20 -13.50 -5.14
CA PRO A 27 -1.09 -13.06 -6.20
C PRO A 27 -1.35 -11.55 -6.11
N GLY A 28 -0.80 -10.82 -7.09
CA GLY A 28 -1.41 -9.60 -7.59
C GLY A 28 -1.24 -8.32 -6.76
N CYS A 29 -2.09 -7.35 -7.10
CA CYS A 29 -2.08 -6.01 -6.52
C CYS A 29 -2.84 -6.00 -5.18
N ASP A 30 -2.15 -5.98 -4.04
CA ASP A 30 -2.80 -5.99 -2.71
C ASP A 30 -3.09 -4.62 -2.10
N ILE A 31 -2.36 -3.62 -2.57
CA ILE A 31 -2.57 -2.22 -2.20
C ILE A 31 -2.68 -1.37 -3.46
N LEU A 32 -3.46 -0.30 -3.37
CA LEU A 32 -3.48 0.76 -4.37
C LEU A 32 -2.87 2.03 -3.78
N VAL A 33 -1.91 2.62 -4.47
CA VAL A 33 -1.31 3.89 -4.09
C VAL A 33 -1.84 5.00 -5.00
N PHE A 34 -2.67 5.89 -4.46
CA PHE A 34 -2.94 7.17 -5.11
C PHE A 34 -1.78 8.11 -4.79
N THR A 35 -1.18 8.74 -5.82
CA THR A 35 -0.05 9.66 -5.65
C THR A 35 -0.32 11.00 -6.32
N GLU A 36 0.13 12.08 -5.70
CA GLU A 36 0.02 13.44 -6.22
C GLU A 36 1.25 14.30 -5.89
N GLY A 37 1.35 15.48 -6.51
CA GLY A 37 2.23 16.56 -6.04
C GLY A 37 3.73 16.29 -6.15
N ARG A 38 4.16 15.57 -7.21
CA ARG A 38 5.59 15.27 -7.44
C ARG A 38 6.38 16.56 -7.67
N ARG A 39 7.43 16.77 -6.86
CA ARG A 39 8.35 17.90 -7.02
C ARG A 39 9.76 17.54 -6.59
N ARG A 40 10.74 18.32 -7.04
CA ARG A 40 12.14 18.23 -6.61
C ARG A 40 12.46 19.44 -5.76
N GLU A 41 12.91 19.22 -4.54
CA GLU A 41 13.15 20.29 -3.55
C GLU A 41 14.25 19.84 -2.57
N GLY A 42 15.25 20.70 -2.36
CA GLY A 42 16.33 20.44 -1.39
C GLY A 42 17.19 19.21 -1.72
N GLY A 43 17.33 18.84 -3.00
CA GLY A 43 18.09 17.65 -3.42
C GLY A 43 17.35 16.32 -3.24
N ALA A 44 16.06 16.35 -2.90
CA ALA A 44 15.21 15.17 -2.77
C ALA A 44 14.00 15.26 -3.71
N VAL A 45 13.45 14.09 -4.06
CA VAL A 45 12.16 13.96 -4.73
C VAL A 45 11.06 13.88 -3.66
N HIS A 46 9.99 14.65 -3.83
CA HIS A 46 8.87 14.69 -2.90
C HIS A 46 7.60 14.26 -3.62
N ALA A 47 6.74 13.51 -2.93
CA ALA A 47 5.38 13.22 -3.37
C ALA A 47 4.46 13.04 -2.16
N ARG A 48 3.16 13.15 -2.40
CA ARG A 48 2.13 12.81 -1.41
C ARG A 48 1.33 11.61 -1.88
N ASN A 49 0.83 10.81 -0.95
CA ASN A 49 -0.01 9.67 -1.27
C ASN A 49 -1.14 9.39 -0.27
N THR A 50 -2.00 8.49 -0.69
CA THR A 50 -2.80 7.66 0.21
C THR A 50 -2.83 6.24 -0.33
N VAL A 51 -2.83 5.26 0.58
CA VAL A 51 -2.84 3.84 0.23
C VAL A 51 -4.14 3.21 0.66
N ILE A 52 -4.76 2.48 -0.26
CA ILE A 52 -6.00 1.74 -0.04
C ILE A 52 -5.69 0.25 0.06
N MET A 53 -6.23 -0.39 1.10
CA MET A 53 -6.14 -1.83 1.37
C MET A 53 -7.55 -2.43 1.46
N SER A 54 -7.68 -3.73 1.16
CA SER A 54 -8.95 -4.44 1.35
C SER A 54 -9.27 -4.52 2.83
N ASN A 55 -10.55 -4.42 3.17
CA ASN A 55 -11.09 -4.76 4.49
C ASN A 55 -12.19 -5.82 4.42
N GLY A 56 -12.37 -6.44 3.26
CA GLY A 56 -13.39 -7.43 2.96
C GLY A 56 -13.21 -7.96 1.53
N VAL A 57 -14.21 -8.68 1.03
CA VAL A 57 -14.26 -9.18 -0.34
C VAL A 57 -15.21 -8.31 -1.14
N LEU A 58 -14.73 -7.77 -2.26
CA LEU A 58 -15.54 -6.99 -3.18
C LEU A 58 -16.42 -7.92 -4.02
N ASP A 59 -17.72 -7.63 -4.09
CA ASP A 59 -18.69 -8.21 -4.99
C ASP A 59 -19.23 -7.10 -5.92
N TRP A 60 -19.03 -7.26 -7.23
CA TRP A 60 -19.44 -6.27 -8.24
C TRP A 60 -20.95 -6.08 -8.31
N ASP A 61 -21.75 -7.06 -7.89
CA ASP A 61 -23.21 -6.97 -7.85
C ASP A 61 -23.73 -6.34 -6.55
N ARG A 62 -22.85 -6.08 -5.57
CA ARG A 62 -23.20 -5.52 -4.26
C ARG A 62 -22.35 -4.30 -3.90
N PRO A 63 -22.77 -3.08 -4.29
CA PRO A 63 -22.02 -1.84 -4.01
C PRO A 63 -21.64 -1.59 -2.55
N ALA A 64 -22.41 -2.13 -1.60
CA ALA A 64 -22.12 -2.04 -0.17
C ALA A 64 -20.80 -2.73 0.23
N THR A 65 -20.25 -3.65 -0.58
CA THR A 65 -18.97 -4.31 -0.33
C THR A 65 -17.78 -3.55 -0.94
N TRP A 66 -18.02 -2.44 -1.64
CA TRP A 66 -16.96 -1.65 -2.26
C TRP A 66 -16.30 -0.75 -1.21
N THR A 67 -15.75 -1.38 -0.18
CA THR A 67 -15.14 -0.72 0.98
C THR A 67 -13.64 -0.99 1.02
N GLY A 68 -12.92 -0.17 1.76
CA GLY A 68 -11.49 -0.35 1.96
C GLY A 68 -10.99 0.44 3.15
N MET A 69 -9.74 0.19 3.53
CA MET A 69 -9.03 0.91 4.57
C MET A 69 -7.99 1.85 3.97
N ILE A 70 -7.84 3.01 4.60
CA ILE A 70 -6.76 3.96 4.31
C ILE A 70 -5.60 3.73 5.27
N ASP A 71 -4.39 3.64 4.74
CA ASP A 71 -3.17 3.75 5.54
C ASP A 71 -2.99 5.22 5.97
N ARG A 72 -2.81 5.43 7.28
CA ARG A 72 -2.56 6.77 7.84
C ARG A 72 -1.09 7.14 7.71
N SER A 73 -0.20 6.16 7.59
CA SER A 73 1.19 6.39 7.25
C SER A 73 1.35 6.60 5.74
N PRO A 74 2.53 7.03 5.26
CA PRO A 74 2.84 7.04 3.83
C PRO A 74 2.91 5.64 3.20
N CYS A 75 2.75 4.58 4.00
CA CYS A 75 2.89 3.17 3.64
C CYS A 75 4.33 2.80 3.20
N GLY A 76 5.01 1.98 3.99
CA GLY A 76 6.40 1.59 3.70
C GLY A 76 6.55 0.85 2.37
N THR A 77 5.78 -0.23 2.18
CA THR A 77 5.78 -1.01 0.94
C THR A 77 5.27 -0.21 -0.26
N GLY A 78 4.24 0.62 -0.07
CA GLY A 78 3.76 1.56 -1.09
C GLY A 78 4.83 2.57 -1.51
N THR A 79 5.62 3.07 -0.56
CA THR A 79 6.77 3.94 -0.83
C THR A 79 7.84 3.21 -1.63
N CYS A 80 8.18 1.97 -1.29
CA CYS A 80 9.11 1.14 -2.05
C CYS A 80 8.64 0.94 -3.51
N ALA A 81 7.36 0.60 -3.72
CA ALA A 81 6.80 0.39 -5.04
C ALA A 81 6.83 1.67 -5.90
N VAL A 82 6.49 2.83 -5.31
CA VAL A 82 6.60 4.13 -5.99
C VAL A 82 8.05 4.43 -6.37
N MET A 83 9.00 4.26 -5.45
CA MET A 83 10.43 4.47 -5.75
C MET A 83 10.92 3.57 -6.88
N ALA A 84 10.59 2.28 -6.86
CA ALA A 84 10.94 1.35 -7.93
C ALA A 84 10.36 1.79 -9.29
N SER A 85 9.09 2.24 -9.32
CA SER A 85 8.49 2.77 -10.53
C SER A 85 9.14 4.07 -11.01
N LEU A 86 9.53 4.98 -10.11
CA LEU A 86 10.23 6.22 -10.48
C LEU A 86 11.63 5.92 -11.01
N TYR A 87 12.33 4.99 -10.39
CA TYR A 87 13.65 4.53 -10.82
C TYR A 87 13.63 3.99 -12.24
N MET A 88 12.69 3.08 -12.53
CA MET A 88 12.54 2.52 -13.87
C MET A 88 12.18 3.57 -14.94
N ARG A 89 11.63 4.72 -14.54
CA ARG A 89 11.36 5.87 -15.42
C ARG A 89 12.52 6.87 -15.48
N GLY A 90 13.61 6.66 -14.75
CA GLY A 90 14.73 7.60 -14.62
C GLY A 90 14.38 8.85 -13.78
N GLU A 91 13.26 8.84 -13.07
CA GLU A 91 12.75 9.97 -12.28
C GLU A 91 13.27 9.99 -10.84
N LEU A 92 13.94 8.92 -10.38
CA LEU A 92 14.63 8.81 -9.10
C LEU A 92 15.94 8.04 -9.32
N GLN A 93 17.03 8.50 -8.72
CA GLN A 93 18.35 7.86 -8.87
C GLN A 93 18.71 7.00 -7.65
N LEU A 94 19.72 6.12 -7.78
CA LEU A 94 20.32 5.46 -6.62
C LEU A 94 20.97 6.50 -5.71
N GLY A 95 20.83 6.31 -4.40
CA GLY A 95 21.35 7.23 -3.38
C GLY A 95 20.54 8.51 -3.21
N GLU A 96 19.54 8.77 -4.06
CA GLU A 96 18.66 9.94 -3.97
C GLU A 96 17.56 9.74 -2.93
N ASP A 97 17.29 10.77 -2.13
CA ASP A 97 16.21 10.74 -1.16
C ASP A 97 14.85 10.96 -1.81
N PHE A 98 13.89 10.15 -1.36
CA PHE A 98 12.48 10.28 -1.68
C PHE A 98 11.68 10.55 -0.40
N VAL A 99 11.13 11.75 -0.27
CA VAL A 99 10.27 12.13 0.85
C VAL A 99 8.83 11.87 0.46
N HIS A 100 8.20 10.89 1.12
CA HIS A 100 6.83 10.49 0.83
C HIS A 100 5.92 10.90 1.98
N GLU A 101 4.96 11.78 1.68
CA GLU A 101 4.00 12.30 2.65
C GLU A 101 2.66 11.53 2.57
N GLY A 102 2.18 11.03 3.69
CA GLY A 102 0.89 10.34 3.78
C GLY A 102 -0.28 11.31 3.84
N ILE A 103 -1.50 10.76 3.78
CA ILE A 103 -2.73 11.57 3.71
C ILE A 103 -2.92 12.50 4.92
N VAL A 104 -2.44 12.10 6.10
CA VAL A 104 -2.49 12.90 7.35
C VAL A 104 -1.24 13.75 7.60
N GLY A 105 -0.32 13.86 6.63
CA GLY A 105 0.86 14.73 6.70
C GLY A 105 2.09 14.12 7.38
N THR A 106 2.05 12.84 7.78
CA THR A 106 3.23 12.11 8.25
C THR A 106 4.17 11.80 7.08
N ARG A 107 5.46 11.58 7.35
CA ARG A 107 6.48 11.41 6.30
C ARG A 107 7.39 10.21 6.54
N PHE A 108 7.75 9.56 5.45
CA PHE A 108 8.87 8.63 5.37
C PHE A 108 9.94 9.20 4.45
N ILE A 109 11.19 8.83 4.72
CA ILE A 109 12.32 9.08 3.82
C ILE A 109 12.73 7.73 3.26
N GLY A 110 12.55 7.56 1.95
CA GLY A 110 12.99 6.39 1.21
C GLY A 110 14.28 6.68 0.43
N ARG A 111 15.09 5.65 0.21
CA ARG A 111 16.27 5.72 -0.66
C ARG A 111 16.53 4.36 -1.30
N LEU A 112 16.82 4.34 -2.59
CA LEU A 112 17.26 3.14 -3.31
C LEU A 112 18.78 3.02 -3.21
N THR A 113 19.29 1.86 -2.79
CA THR A 113 20.72 1.68 -2.52
C THR A 113 21.47 1.01 -3.66
N GLU A 114 20.86 0.01 -4.31
CA GLU A 114 21.48 -0.76 -5.39
C GLU A 114 20.45 -1.39 -6.31
N GLU A 115 20.89 -1.78 -7.51
CA GLU A 115 20.15 -2.63 -8.43
C GLU A 115 20.41 -4.11 -8.12
N VAL A 116 19.39 -4.94 -8.28
CA VAL A 116 19.48 -6.40 -8.16
C VAL A 116 18.65 -7.08 -9.25
N VAL A 117 18.77 -8.40 -9.36
CA VAL A 117 17.95 -9.23 -10.25
C VAL A 117 17.18 -10.22 -9.40
N VAL A 118 15.85 -10.24 -9.53
CA VAL A 118 14.93 -11.15 -8.82
C VAL A 118 14.33 -12.14 -9.82
N GLY A 119 14.22 -13.42 -9.47
CA GLY A 119 13.65 -14.44 -10.34
C GLY A 119 14.61 -14.96 -11.40
N ALA A 120 15.92 -14.90 -11.15
CA ALA A 120 16.93 -15.31 -12.14
C ALA A 120 16.76 -16.77 -12.60
N GLY A 121 16.21 -17.65 -11.75
CA GLY A 121 15.90 -19.03 -12.06
C GLY A 121 14.49 -19.27 -12.62
N SER A 122 13.67 -18.23 -12.76
CA SER A 122 12.29 -18.35 -13.23
C SER A 122 12.23 -18.54 -14.75
N PRO A 123 11.21 -19.24 -15.30
CA PRO A 123 11.14 -19.55 -16.74
C PRO A 123 11.19 -18.34 -17.67
N GLY A 124 10.80 -17.15 -17.19
CA GLY A 124 10.85 -15.88 -17.93
C GLY A 124 12.16 -15.10 -17.81
N GLY A 125 13.15 -15.65 -17.10
CA GLY A 125 14.38 -14.93 -16.74
C GLY A 125 14.20 -13.95 -15.58
N GLY A 126 15.33 -13.44 -15.08
CA GLY A 126 15.34 -12.50 -13.96
C GLY A 126 14.84 -11.11 -14.33
N ILE A 127 14.16 -10.47 -13.38
CA ILE A 127 13.61 -9.12 -13.48
C ILE A 127 14.56 -8.15 -12.77
N LYS A 128 14.89 -7.04 -13.44
CA LYS A 128 15.62 -5.94 -12.83
C LYS A 128 14.80 -5.32 -11.69
N ALA A 129 15.41 -5.23 -10.52
CA ALA A 129 14.81 -4.71 -9.31
C ALA A 129 15.79 -3.78 -8.58
N VAL A 130 15.33 -3.20 -7.47
CA VAL A 130 16.10 -2.27 -6.64
C VAL A 130 15.92 -2.62 -5.17
N VAL A 131 16.95 -2.33 -4.36
CA VAL A 131 16.89 -2.50 -2.90
C VAL A 131 16.49 -1.16 -2.27
N PRO A 132 15.30 -1.07 -1.64
CA PRO A 132 14.85 0.14 -0.97
C PRO A 132 15.23 0.15 0.51
N THR A 133 15.42 1.35 1.04
CA THR A 133 15.45 1.64 2.48
C THR A 133 14.35 2.62 2.81
N ILE A 134 13.75 2.49 4.00
CA ILE A 134 12.69 3.39 4.50
C ILE A 134 13.04 3.81 5.92
N SER A 135 13.00 5.11 6.18
CA SER A 135 13.15 5.70 7.50
C SER A 135 11.85 6.37 7.94
N GLY A 136 11.42 6.04 9.15
CA GLY A 136 10.22 6.58 9.79
C GLY A 136 10.40 6.67 11.29
N ARG A 137 9.33 7.02 12.01
CA ARG A 137 9.30 7.05 13.48
C ARG A 137 8.01 6.45 13.99
N ALA A 138 8.09 5.78 15.14
CA ALA A 138 6.97 5.21 15.87
C ALA A 138 7.05 5.61 17.34
N TRP A 139 5.91 5.57 18.03
CA TRP A 139 5.79 5.91 19.45
C TRP A 139 5.02 4.80 20.16
N VAL A 140 5.41 4.51 21.40
CA VAL A 140 4.62 3.66 22.28
C VAL A 140 3.38 4.44 22.68
N THR A 141 2.20 3.92 22.32
CA THR A 141 0.91 4.56 22.64
C THR A 141 0.23 3.92 23.85
N GLN A 142 0.43 2.62 24.07
CA GLN A 142 -0.21 1.87 25.13
C GLN A 142 0.54 0.57 25.44
N HIS A 143 0.48 0.13 26.70
CA HIS A 143 0.68 -1.26 27.10
C HIS A 143 -0.70 -1.85 27.44
N CYS A 144 -1.09 -2.96 26.82
CA CYS A 144 -2.42 -3.53 27.01
C CYS A 144 -2.36 -5.05 27.16
N GLU A 145 -3.31 -5.58 27.94
CA GLU A 145 -3.64 -6.99 28.04
C GLU A 145 -5.04 -7.17 27.45
N VAL A 146 -5.16 -7.99 26.40
CA VAL A 146 -6.43 -8.29 25.72
C VAL A 146 -6.79 -9.74 26.08
N VAL A 147 -7.98 -9.93 26.64
CA VAL A 147 -8.49 -11.24 27.10
C VAL A 147 -9.79 -11.55 26.39
N CYS A 148 -9.96 -12.80 25.94
CA CYS A 148 -11.18 -13.33 25.35
C CYS A 148 -11.77 -14.40 26.28
N ASP A 149 -12.90 -14.10 26.91
CA ASP A 149 -13.58 -15.06 27.79
C ASP A 149 -14.32 -16.13 26.95
N PRO A 150 -14.30 -17.42 27.32
CA PRO A 150 -15.03 -18.46 26.59
C PRO A 150 -16.55 -18.26 26.53
N SER A 151 -17.11 -17.45 27.44
CA SER A 151 -18.54 -17.09 27.48
C SER A 151 -18.88 -15.77 26.80
N ASP A 152 -17.88 -15.06 26.25
CA ASP A 152 -18.10 -13.85 25.47
C ASP A 152 -19.02 -14.18 24.27
N PRO A 153 -20.15 -13.47 24.07
CA PRO A 153 -21.00 -13.65 22.90
C PRO A 153 -20.35 -13.19 21.59
N PHE A 154 -19.26 -12.41 21.63
CA PHE A 154 -18.58 -11.84 20.45
C PHE A 154 -17.04 -12.01 20.50
N PRO A 155 -16.52 -13.24 20.67
CA PRO A 155 -15.08 -13.48 20.91
C PRO A 155 -14.20 -13.14 19.69
N GLU A 156 -14.78 -13.12 18.49
CA GLU A 156 -14.11 -12.79 17.23
C GLU A 156 -14.30 -11.30 16.84
N GLY A 157 -14.98 -10.53 17.68
CA GLY A 157 -15.40 -9.16 17.38
C GLY A 157 -16.58 -9.11 16.40
N TYR A 158 -17.04 -7.89 16.12
CA TYR A 158 -18.09 -7.62 15.15
C TYR A 158 -17.93 -6.22 14.58
N THR A 159 -18.63 -5.95 13.48
CA THR A 159 -18.80 -4.58 12.94
C THR A 159 -20.29 -4.27 12.88
N VAL A 160 -20.65 -3.01 13.13
CA VAL A 160 -22.04 -2.54 12.98
C VAL A 160 -22.08 -1.64 11.76
N GLY A 161 -22.92 -1.97 10.78
CA GLY A 161 -23.20 -1.10 9.65
C GLY A 161 -23.99 0.12 10.11
N ASP A 162 -23.65 1.30 9.57
CA ASP A 162 -24.43 2.51 9.78
C ASP A 162 -25.68 2.49 8.87
N ILE A 163 -26.86 2.37 9.47
CA ILE A 163 -28.14 2.34 8.75
C ILE A 163 -28.64 3.73 8.32
N TRP A 164 -27.98 4.80 8.78
CA TRP A 164 -28.40 6.19 8.54
C TRP A 164 -27.54 6.90 7.49
N SER A 165 -26.37 6.37 7.14
CA SER A 165 -25.62 6.84 5.97
C SER A 165 -25.99 6.03 4.73
N ALA A 166 -27.14 6.37 4.15
CA ALA A 166 -27.34 6.13 2.73
C ALA A 166 -26.30 6.99 1.99
N ALA A 167 -25.25 6.37 1.46
CA ALA A 167 -24.37 7.03 0.51
C ALA A 167 -25.21 7.44 -0.71
N ALA A 168 -25.37 8.76 -0.90
CA ALA A 168 -25.82 9.35 -2.14
C ALA A 168 -24.76 9.16 -3.24
#